data_AF-A0A1C4FVQ5-F1
#
_entry.id   AF-A0A1C4FVQ5-F1
#
_cell.length_a   1.000
_cell.length_b   1.000
_cell.length_c   1.000
_cell.angle_alpha   90.00
_cell.angle_beta   90.00
_cell.angle_gamma   90.00
#
_symmetry.space_group_name_H-M   'P 1'
#
loop_
_entity.id
_entity.type
_entity.pdbx_description
1 polymer ?
#
loop_
_entity_poly.entity_id
_entity_poly.type
_entity_poly.pdbx_seq_one_letter_code
_entity_poly.pdbx_strand_id
1 'polypeptide(L)'
;MGSLSETWFAEGYIDFEQKKYTLLAYLQEINRFFHQNMLYPQLADVIFHFNNLRAFKENKTLLQQQFPKQLTAVNLEKLQLLYEQISEDDELMEELENILRFALHSLDDTIRDGTQIYDFVEEQLSISPVGLLPLDTREGYLLLCDGRYRETLVYTYRLSIFERHDEKYRGIHTHFLDAYAKNVSNTSEQIKLMLIRQFRQLPNPAVYRIETDLVFPVNETLLPVAKRTLVKYLSQNVA
;
A
#
# COMPACT_ATOMS: atom_id res chain seq x y z
N MET A 1 -12.66 -14.26 -1.18
CA MET A 1 -11.68 -13.66 -0.26
C MET A 1 -12.44 -12.62 0.51
N GLY A 2 -12.55 -12.78 1.84
CA GLY A 2 -13.50 -12.02 2.65
C GLY A 2 -12.98 -10.62 2.92
N SER A 3 -13.14 -9.70 1.97
CA SER A 3 -13.00 -8.27 2.28
C SER A 3 -14.14 -7.89 3.22
N LEU A 4 -13.78 -7.24 4.31
CA LEU A 4 -14.71 -6.69 5.26
C LEU A 4 -15.46 -5.53 4.57
N SER A 5 -16.78 -5.42 4.76
CA SER A 5 -17.50 -4.29 4.16
C SER A 5 -16.99 -2.97 4.75
N GLU A 6 -17.04 -1.89 3.97
CA GLU A 6 -16.56 -0.58 4.41
C GLU A 6 -17.24 -0.15 5.72
N THR A 7 -18.51 -0.51 5.88
CA THR A 7 -19.38 -0.15 7.00
C THR A 7 -19.72 -1.33 7.92
N TRP A 8 -18.92 -2.39 7.93
CA TRP A 8 -19.17 -3.65 8.67
C TRP A 8 -19.56 -3.48 10.15
N PHE A 9 -19.01 -2.47 10.82
CA PHE A 9 -19.25 -2.18 12.25
C PHE A 9 -20.64 -1.62 12.50
N ALA A 10 -21.26 -1.03 11.48
CA ALA A 10 -22.58 -0.39 11.53
C ALA A 10 -23.65 -1.15 10.74
N GLU A 11 -23.28 -2.23 10.03
CA GLU A 11 -24.22 -3.03 9.23
C GLU A 11 -24.96 -4.08 10.07
N GLY A 12 -26.28 -4.18 9.95
CA GLY A 12 -27.05 -5.23 10.64
C GLY A 12 -27.17 -4.98 12.15
N TYR A 13 -27.17 -6.06 12.94
CA TYR A 13 -27.34 -5.96 14.39
C TYR A 13 -26.02 -5.50 15.06
N ILE A 14 -26.11 -4.47 15.91
CA ILE A 14 -24.97 -3.90 16.65
C ILE A 14 -24.84 -4.71 17.93
N ASP A 15 -24.12 -5.83 17.82
CA ASP A 15 -23.79 -6.72 18.92
C ASP A 15 -22.28 -6.91 18.99
N PHE A 16 -21.70 -6.61 20.15
CA PHE A 16 -20.27 -6.66 20.35
C PHE A 16 -19.66 -8.01 19.99
N GLU A 17 -20.27 -9.12 20.43
CA GLU A 17 -19.70 -10.45 20.21
C GLU A 17 -19.71 -10.82 18.71
N GLN A 18 -20.81 -10.58 18.00
CA GLN A 18 -20.89 -10.82 16.57
C GLN A 18 -19.84 -10.02 15.80
N LYS A 19 -19.71 -8.72 16.10
CA LYS A 19 -18.75 -7.83 15.43
C LYS A 19 -17.31 -8.22 15.75
N LYS A 20 -17.02 -8.54 17.00
CA LYS A 20 -15.74 -9.07 17.45
C LYS A 20 -15.33 -10.33 16.69
N TYR A 21 -16.21 -11.33 16.58
CA TYR A 21 -15.89 -12.54 15.82
C TYR A 21 -15.71 -12.29 14.33
N THR A 22 -16.52 -11.41 13.74
CA THR A 22 -16.39 -11.00 12.33
C THR A 22 -15.01 -10.40 12.08
N LEU A 23 -14.58 -9.46 12.93
CA LEU A 23 -13.27 -8.84 12.82
C LEU A 23 -12.14 -9.85 13.05
N LEU A 24 -12.24 -10.71 14.07
CA LEU A 24 -11.23 -11.72 14.34
C LEU A 24 -11.05 -12.70 13.18
N ALA A 25 -12.14 -13.13 12.54
CA ALA A 25 -12.09 -13.98 11.36
C ALA A 25 -11.39 -13.27 10.18
N TYR A 26 -11.70 -11.99 9.96
CA TYR A 26 -11.04 -11.16 8.95
C TYR A 26 -9.54 -11.03 9.23
N LEU A 27 -9.15 -10.65 10.45
CA LEU A 27 -7.75 -10.48 10.84
C LEU A 27 -6.96 -11.80 10.77
N GLN A 28 -7.60 -12.92 11.06
CA GLN A 28 -7.00 -14.24 10.89
C GLN A 28 -6.65 -14.52 9.42
N GLU A 29 -7.53 -14.15 8.47
CA GLU A 29 -7.24 -14.29 7.04
C GLU A 29 -6.09 -13.37 6.62
N ILE A 30 -6.07 -12.13 7.09
CA ILE A 30 -4.98 -11.16 6.83
C ILE A 30 -3.63 -11.69 7.35
N ASN A 31 -3.59 -12.14 8.60
CA ASN A 31 -2.36 -12.65 9.21
C ASN A 31 -1.81 -13.87 8.47
N ARG A 32 -2.69 -14.70 7.88
CA ARG A 32 -2.25 -15.81 7.00
C ARG A 32 -1.49 -15.31 5.77
N PHE A 33 -1.91 -14.19 5.16
CA PHE A 33 -1.17 -13.58 4.05
C PHE A 33 0.16 -12.99 4.50
N PHE A 34 0.20 -12.33 5.68
CA PHE A 34 1.43 -11.81 6.26
C PHE A 34 2.44 -12.94 6.55
N HIS A 35 2.00 -14.08 7.08
CA HIS A 35 2.84 -15.26 7.25
C HIS A 35 3.37 -15.86 5.94
N GLN A 36 2.70 -15.60 4.82
CA GLN A 36 3.16 -15.97 3.48
C GLN A 36 4.02 -14.87 2.82
N ASN A 37 4.40 -13.84 3.59
CA ASN A 37 5.12 -12.66 3.12
C ASN A 37 4.37 -11.92 2.00
N MET A 38 3.04 -12.00 1.95
CA MET A 38 2.18 -11.26 1.03
C MET A 38 1.60 -10.06 1.77
N LEU A 39 2.20 -8.90 1.58
CA LEU A 39 1.89 -7.71 2.36
C LEU A 39 0.72 -6.90 1.76
N TYR A 40 0.73 -6.71 0.44
CA TYR A 40 -0.29 -5.97 -0.29
C TYR A 40 -1.15 -6.93 -1.13
N PRO A 41 -2.47 -6.66 -1.26
CA PRO A 41 -3.18 -5.45 -0.80
C PRO A 41 -3.59 -5.44 0.68
N GLN A 42 -3.32 -6.51 1.44
CA GLN A 42 -3.87 -6.76 2.77
C GLN A 42 -3.58 -5.63 3.78
N LEU A 43 -2.33 -5.16 3.86
CA LEU A 43 -1.98 -4.06 4.76
C LEU A 43 -2.77 -2.78 4.43
N ALA A 44 -2.96 -2.47 3.14
CA ALA A 44 -3.72 -1.30 2.73
C ALA A 44 -5.20 -1.40 3.14
N ASP A 45 -5.77 -2.60 3.07
CA ASP A 45 -7.17 -2.89 3.46
C ASP A 45 -7.36 -2.69 4.98
N VAL A 46 -6.46 -3.23 5.80
CA VAL A 46 -6.48 -3.02 7.26
C VAL A 46 -6.35 -1.54 7.63
N ILE A 47 -5.42 -0.82 7.01
CA ILE A 47 -5.23 0.62 7.22
C ILE A 47 -6.50 1.39 6.83
N PHE A 48 -7.15 1.01 5.73
CA PHE A 48 -8.41 1.62 5.31
C PHE A 48 -9.51 1.45 6.37
N HIS A 49 -9.73 0.24 6.88
CA HIS A 49 -10.73 0.00 7.91
C HIS A 49 -10.41 0.71 9.23
N PHE A 50 -9.15 0.74 9.64
CA PHE A 50 -8.71 1.50 10.83
C PHE A 50 -9.03 2.99 10.69
N ASN A 51 -8.65 3.59 9.56
CA ASN A 51 -8.93 5.00 9.28
C ASN A 51 -10.43 5.29 9.22
N ASN A 52 -11.22 4.37 8.67
CA ASN A 52 -12.67 4.55 8.63
C ASN A 52 -13.29 4.55 10.04
N LEU A 53 -12.91 3.58 10.89
CA LEU A 53 -13.37 3.54 12.28
C LEU A 53 -12.91 4.76 13.08
N ARG A 54 -11.66 5.19 12.87
CA ARG A 54 -11.12 6.37 13.54
C ARG A 54 -11.88 7.62 13.11
N ALA A 55 -12.12 7.79 11.82
CA ALA A 55 -12.92 8.89 11.29
C ALA A 55 -14.35 8.88 11.86
N PHE A 56 -14.98 7.71 11.95
CA PHE A 56 -16.31 7.58 12.56
C PHE A 56 -16.30 7.96 14.05
N LYS A 57 -15.30 7.50 14.82
CA LYS A 57 -15.15 7.79 16.25
C LYS A 57 -14.89 9.28 16.52
N GLU A 58 -14.07 9.93 15.71
CA GLU A 58 -13.68 11.35 15.88
C GLU A 58 -14.78 12.30 15.37
N ASN A 59 -15.52 11.94 14.32
CA ASN A 59 -16.51 12.81 13.67
C ASN A 59 -17.93 12.68 14.24
N LYS A 60 -18.09 12.55 15.57
CA LYS A 60 -19.41 12.50 16.25
C LYS A 60 -20.37 13.65 15.88
N THR A 61 -19.89 14.74 15.24
CA THR A 61 -20.70 15.93 14.94
C THR A 61 -20.59 16.48 13.50
N LEU A 62 -19.65 16.02 12.65
CA LEU A 62 -19.38 16.62 11.34
C LEU A 62 -19.12 15.56 10.26
N LEU A 63 -20.19 14.85 9.87
CA LEU A 63 -20.14 13.66 9.00
C LEU A 63 -19.83 13.93 7.52
N GLN A 64 -19.54 15.17 7.10
CA GLN A 64 -19.50 15.52 5.66
C GLN A 64 -18.12 15.88 5.10
N GLN A 65 -17.11 16.23 5.91
CA GLN A 65 -15.89 16.86 5.37
C GLN A 65 -14.60 16.02 5.46
N GLN A 66 -14.56 14.94 6.23
CA GLN A 66 -13.29 14.25 6.54
C GLN A 66 -13.28 12.72 6.34
N PHE A 67 -14.35 12.12 5.83
CA PHE A 67 -14.30 10.70 5.51
C PHE A 67 -13.33 10.40 4.36
N PRO A 68 -12.67 9.22 4.35
CA PRO A 68 -11.78 8.84 3.27
C PRO A 68 -12.53 8.91 1.93
N LYS A 69 -11.91 9.51 0.89
CA LYS A 69 -12.47 9.61 -0.48
C LYS A 69 -12.80 8.25 -1.14
N GLN A 70 -12.52 7.15 -0.45
CA GLN A 70 -12.84 5.79 -0.88
C GLN A 70 -14.28 5.39 -0.52
N LEU A 71 -14.94 6.05 0.43
CA LEU A 71 -16.35 5.77 0.74
C LEU A 71 -17.26 6.33 -0.36
N THR A 72 -18.25 5.54 -0.77
CA THR A 72 -19.31 6.02 -1.66
C THR A 72 -20.28 6.94 -0.92
N ALA A 73 -20.95 7.84 -1.66
CA ALA A 73 -21.99 8.72 -1.08
C ALA A 73 -23.07 7.93 -0.33
N VAL A 74 -23.43 6.76 -0.85
CA VAL A 74 -24.39 5.83 -0.23
C VAL A 74 -23.89 5.31 1.13
N ASN A 75 -22.60 5.01 1.26
CA ASN A 75 -22.02 4.53 2.52
C ASN A 75 -21.98 5.65 3.57
N LEU A 76 -21.73 6.89 3.17
CA LEU A 76 -21.78 8.06 4.06
C LEU A 76 -23.19 8.31 4.58
N GLU A 77 -24.19 8.30 3.69
CA GLU A 77 -25.60 8.46 4.08
C GLU A 77 -26.04 7.37 5.07
N LYS A 78 -25.65 6.12 4.83
CA LYS A 78 -25.91 5.01 5.75
C LYS A 78 -25.32 5.26 7.13
N LEU A 79 -24.05 5.66 7.20
CA LEU A 79 -23.38 5.94 8.48
C LEU A 79 -24.03 7.11 9.24
N GLN A 80 -24.49 8.13 8.52
CA GLN A 80 -25.18 9.28 9.12
C GLN A 80 -26.51 8.86 9.75
N LEU A 81 -27.37 8.16 9.00
CA LEU A 81 -28.67 7.69 9.48
C LEU A 81 -28.54 6.74 10.68
N LEU A 82 -27.55 5.85 10.64
CA LEU A 82 -27.28 4.93 11.74
C LEU A 82 -26.81 5.68 12.99
N TYR A 83 -25.94 6.67 12.85
CA TYR A 83 -25.48 7.47 13.98
C TYR A 83 -26.63 8.23 14.65
N GLU A 84 -27.53 8.84 13.86
CA GLU A 84 -28.73 9.50 14.39
C GLU A 84 -29.59 8.52 15.19
N GLN A 85 -29.84 7.32 14.67
CA GLN A 85 -30.63 6.29 15.35
C GLN A 85 -29.99 5.81 16.66
N ILE A 86 -28.67 5.58 16.66
CA ILE A 86 -27.95 5.09 17.83
C ILE A 86 -27.79 6.19 18.89
N SER A 87 -27.74 7.47 18.48
CA SER A 87 -27.60 8.59 19.40
C SER A 87 -28.80 8.81 20.33
N GLU A 88 -29.94 8.21 20.01
CA GLU A 88 -31.15 8.25 20.83
C GLU A 88 -31.19 7.13 21.89
N ASP A 89 -30.28 6.14 21.81
CA ASP A 89 -30.24 4.95 22.66
C ASP A 89 -28.86 4.80 23.33
N ASP A 90 -28.81 5.09 24.63
CA ASP A 90 -27.58 5.04 25.43
C ASP A 90 -26.96 3.63 25.46
N GLU A 91 -27.76 2.55 25.43
CA GLU A 91 -27.27 1.17 25.49
C GLU A 91 -26.63 0.76 24.17
N LEU A 92 -27.27 1.08 23.04
CA LEU A 92 -26.69 0.86 21.71
C LEU A 92 -25.44 1.69 21.47
N MET A 93 -25.39 2.92 21.98
CA MET A 93 -24.21 3.76 21.90
C MET A 93 -23.04 3.17 22.68
N GLU A 94 -23.28 2.64 23.88
CA GLU A 94 -22.26 1.97 24.69
C GLU A 94 -21.72 0.71 24.00
N GLU A 95 -22.60 -0.13 23.44
CA GLU A 95 -22.22 -1.31 22.64
C GLU A 95 -21.35 -0.92 21.44
N LEU A 96 -21.74 0.12 20.70
CA LEU A 96 -20.95 0.63 19.58
C LEU A 96 -19.57 1.12 20.03
N GLU A 97 -19.48 1.85 21.14
CA GLU A 97 -18.19 2.28 21.68
C GLU A 97 -17.28 1.11 22.07
N ASN A 98 -17.85 0.03 22.61
CA ASN A 98 -17.13 -1.21 22.91
C ASN A 98 -16.60 -1.88 21.64
N ILE A 99 -17.42 -1.96 20.58
CA ILE A 99 -17.01 -2.46 19.26
C ILE A 99 -15.87 -1.63 18.70
N LEU A 100 -16.02 -0.30 18.67
CA LEU A 100 -15.00 0.61 18.13
C LEU A 100 -13.68 0.51 18.91
N ARG A 101 -13.74 0.43 20.24
CA ARG A 101 -12.56 0.32 21.09
C ARG A 101 -11.79 -0.97 20.81
N PHE A 102 -12.49 -2.10 20.78
CA PHE A 102 -11.88 -3.39 20.47
C PHE A 102 -11.31 -3.39 19.04
N ALA A 103 -12.10 -2.95 18.07
CA ALA A 103 -11.71 -2.99 16.67
C ALA A 103 -10.49 -2.11 16.35
N LEU A 104 -10.47 -0.88 16.86
CA LEU A 104 -9.32 0.01 16.68
C LEU A 104 -8.04 -0.57 17.27
N HIS A 105 -8.11 -1.19 18.45
CA HIS A 105 -6.96 -1.84 19.07
C HIS A 105 -6.45 -3.02 18.24
N SER A 106 -7.33 -3.94 17.84
CA SER A 106 -6.93 -5.13 17.07
C SER A 106 -6.42 -4.80 15.66
N LEU A 107 -6.99 -3.77 15.02
CA LEU A 107 -6.52 -3.29 13.72
C LEU A 107 -5.15 -2.60 13.87
N ASP A 108 -4.95 -1.78 14.90
CA ASP A 108 -3.66 -1.12 15.15
C ASP A 108 -2.54 -2.15 15.35
N ASP A 109 -2.78 -3.19 16.16
CA ASP A 109 -1.81 -4.27 16.35
C ASP A 109 -1.46 -4.97 15.02
N THR A 110 -2.47 -5.27 14.20
CA THR A 110 -2.26 -5.90 12.89
C THR A 110 -1.51 -4.97 11.91
N ILE A 111 -1.77 -3.65 11.96
CA ILE A 111 -1.03 -2.66 11.17
C ILE A 111 0.42 -2.61 11.60
N ARG A 112 0.69 -2.66 12.91
CA ARG A 112 2.06 -2.67 13.44
C ARG A 112 2.82 -3.91 12.96
N ASP A 113 2.19 -5.08 12.98
CA ASP A 113 2.79 -6.31 12.47
C ASP A 113 3.11 -6.21 10.96
N GLY A 114 2.16 -5.74 10.15
CA GLY A 114 2.40 -5.53 8.72
C GLY A 114 3.45 -4.46 8.43
N THR A 115 3.53 -3.42 9.27
CA THR A 115 4.54 -2.36 9.17
C THR A 115 5.93 -2.90 9.49
N GLN A 116 6.08 -3.80 10.46
CA GLN A 116 7.36 -4.45 10.74
C GLN A 116 7.86 -5.27 9.54
N ILE A 117 6.97 -5.98 8.84
CA ILE A 117 7.33 -6.71 7.61
C ILE A 117 7.76 -5.72 6.52
N TYR A 118 7.03 -4.62 6.36
CA TYR A 118 7.38 -3.55 5.42
C TYR A 118 8.77 -2.99 5.70
N ASP A 119 9.04 -2.60 6.94
CA ASP A 119 10.30 -1.99 7.38
C ASP A 119 11.46 -2.96 7.16
N PHE A 120 11.28 -4.24 7.53
CA PHE A 120 12.28 -5.28 7.31
C PHE A 120 12.63 -5.44 5.82
N VAL A 121 11.64 -5.43 4.92
CA VAL A 121 11.88 -5.52 3.47
C VAL A 121 12.54 -4.24 2.95
N GLU A 122 12.10 -3.05 3.41
CA GLU A 122 12.70 -1.77 3.01
C GLU A 122 14.19 -1.70 3.38
N GLU A 123 14.57 -2.15 4.58
CA GLU A 123 15.96 -2.15 5.06
C GLU A 123 16.87 -3.09 4.26
N GLN A 124 16.33 -4.18 3.72
CA GLN A 124 17.07 -5.16 2.91
C GLN A 124 17.07 -4.86 1.41
N LEU A 125 16.45 -3.75 0.99
CA LEU A 125 16.45 -3.30 -0.41
C LEU A 125 17.60 -2.32 -0.64
N SER A 126 18.44 -2.66 -1.62
CA SER A 126 19.51 -1.78 -2.10
C SER A 126 19.10 -1.11 -3.40
N ILE A 127 19.19 0.22 -3.48
CA ILE A 127 18.90 1.00 -4.70
C ILE A 127 20.19 1.60 -5.21
N SER A 128 20.47 1.42 -6.51
CA SER A 128 21.62 2.02 -7.17
C SER A 128 21.28 2.52 -8.58
N PRO A 129 21.82 3.66 -9.03
CA PRO A 129 21.68 4.09 -10.41
C PRO A 129 22.55 3.24 -11.34
N VAL A 130 22.02 2.93 -12.52
CA VAL A 130 22.77 2.18 -13.54
C VAL A 130 23.41 3.15 -14.52
N GLY A 131 24.72 3.35 -14.40
CA GLY A 131 25.49 4.28 -15.23
C GLY A 131 25.08 5.74 -15.04
N LEU A 132 25.19 6.55 -16.10
CA LEU A 132 24.88 7.98 -16.04
C LEU A 132 23.38 8.23 -15.95
N LEU A 133 22.96 9.09 -15.02
CA LEU A 133 21.58 9.54 -14.90
C LEU A 133 21.32 10.77 -15.77
N PRO A 134 20.13 10.90 -16.38
CA PRO A 134 19.69 12.13 -17.01
C PRO A 134 19.40 13.23 -15.97
N LEU A 135 19.23 14.47 -16.46
CA LEU A 135 18.77 15.59 -15.65
C LEU A 135 17.31 15.41 -15.18
N ASP A 136 16.47 14.76 -15.99
CA ASP A 136 15.08 14.46 -15.64
C ASP A 136 14.93 13.00 -15.22
N THR A 137 14.67 12.78 -13.93
CA THR A 137 14.48 11.45 -13.32
C THR A 137 13.01 11.12 -13.06
N ARG A 138 12.07 11.89 -13.65
CA ARG A 138 10.62 11.66 -13.46
C ARG A 138 10.11 10.41 -14.15
N GLU A 139 10.81 9.93 -15.17
CA GLU A 139 10.47 8.71 -15.89
C GLU A 139 11.72 7.93 -16.30
N GLY A 140 11.56 6.61 -16.42
CA GLY A 140 12.67 5.74 -16.78
C GLY A 140 12.37 4.27 -16.54
N TYR A 141 13.40 3.50 -16.19
CA TYR A 141 13.31 2.07 -15.99
C TYR A 141 13.74 1.66 -14.58
N LEU A 142 13.02 0.68 -14.03
CA LEU A 142 13.29 0.02 -12.77
C LEU A 142 13.67 -1.43 -13.06
N LEU A 143 14.88 -1.83 -12.66
CA LEU A 143 15.34 -3.21 -12.69
C LEU A 143 15.19 -3.79 -11.28
N LEU A 144 14.40 -4.83 -11.12
CA LEU A 144 14.17 -5.51 -9.84
C LEU A 144 14.76 -6.92 -9.87
N CYS A 145 15.59 -7.23 -8.88
CA CYS A 145 16.17 -8.56 -8.67
C CYS A 145 15.88 -9.03 -7.24
N ASP A 146 15.36 -10.24 -7.09
CA ASP A 146 15.18 -10.89 -5.80
C ASP A 146 16.40 -11.77 -5.46
N GLY A 147 16.40 -12.32 -4.24
CA GLY A 147 17.48 -13.16 -3.72
C GLY A 147 17.68 -14.50 -4.43
N ARG A 148 16.78 -14.87 -5.37
CA ARG A 148 17.00 -16.06 -6.21
C ARG A 148 18.07 -15.78 -7.26
N TYR A 149 18.30 -14.52 -7.60
CA TYR A 149 19.28 -14.08 -8.60
C TYR A 149 19.15 -14.79 -9.95
N ARG A 150 17.94 -15.21 -10.32
CA ARG A 150 17.68 -15.94 -11.58
C ARG A 150 17.36 -15.02 -12.75
N GLU A 151 16.63 -13.95 -12.48
CA GLU A 151 16.15 -13.03 -13.49
C GLU A 151 16.13 -11.60 -12.97
N THR A 152 16.21 -10.65 -13.89
CA THR A 152 16.03 -9.23 -13.66
C THR A 152 14.72 -8.82 -14.31
N LEU A 153 13.76 -8.41 -13.48
CA LEU A 153 12.47 -7.93 -13.92
C LEU A 153 12.59 -6.45 -14.27
N VAL A 154 12.12 -6.07 -15.46
CA VAL A 154 12.22 -4.71 -15.97
C VAL A 154 10.84 -4.08 -16.00
N TYR A 155 10.73 -2.93 -15.36
CA TYR A 155 9.54 -2.11 -15.34
C TYR A 155 9.86 -0.73 -15.91
N THR A 156 8.93 -0.14 -16.67
CA THR A 156 8.93 1.32 -16.83
C THR A 156 8.39 1.93 -15.55
N TYR A 157 8.86 3.12 -15.19
CA TYR A 157 8.24 3.91 -14.14
C TYR A 157 8.01 5.36 -14.59
N ARG A 158 6.96 5.96 -14.02
CA ARG A 158 6.65 7.37 -14.18
C ARG A 158 6.14 7.94 -12.87
N LEU A 159 6.77 9.02 -12.41
CA LEU A 159 6.32 9.77 -11.24
C LEU A 159 5.09 10.61 -11.61
N SER A 160 4.09 10.58 -10.74
CA SER A 160 2.94 11.46 -10.79
C SER A 160 2.98 12.39 -9.58
N ILE A 161 2.70 13.67 -9.80
CA ILE A 161 2.60 14.66 -8.72
C ILE A 161 1.12 14.83 -8.41
N PHE A 162 0.73 14.55 -7.17
CA PHE A 162 -0.59 14.86 -6.65
C PHE A 162 -0.46 15.99 -5.63
N GLU A 163 -1.19 17.09 -5.85
CA GLU A 163 -1.33 18.15 -4.86
C GLU A 163 -2.57 17.86 -3.99
N ARG A 164 -2.35 17.60 -2.70
CA ARG A 164 -3.40 17.73 -1.67
C ARG A 164 -3.22 19.07 -0.96
N HIS A 165 -4.32 19.54 -0.35
CA HIS A 165 -4.40 20.86 0.31
C HIS A 165 -3.30 21.12 1.36
N ASP A 166 -2.61 20.09 1.89
CA ASP A 166 -1.48 20.25 2.81
C ASP A 166 -0.24 19.38 2.51
N GLU A 167 -0.25 18.51 1.48
CA GLU A 167 0.88 17.60 1.19
C GLU A 167 1.05 17.31 -0.31
N LYS A 168 2.32 17.37 -0.79
CA LYS A 168 2.71 16.93 -2.14
C LYS A 168 3.04 15.45 -2.12
N TYR A 169 2.09 14.61 -2.51
CA TYR A 169 2.34 13.18 -2.67
C TYR A 169 2.87 12.90 -4.07
N ARG A 170 4.04 12.24 -4.15
CA ARG A 170 4.55 11.67 -5.40
C ARG A 170 4.09 10.23 -5.51
N GLY A 171 3.21 9.95 -6.46
CA GLY A 171 2.88 8.57 -6.85
C GLY A 171 3.91 8.04 -7.85
N ILE A 172 3.95 6.72 -7.99
CA ILE A 172 4.75 6.06 -9.03
C ILE A 172 3.88 5.02 -9.73
N HIS A 173 3.78 5.18 -11.04
CA HIS A 173 3.16 4.18 -11.90
C HIS A 173 4.25 3.33 -12.50
N THR A 174 4.08 2.02 -12.46
CA THR A 174 5.02 1.07 -13.06
C THR A 174 4.29 0.15 -14.02
N HIS A 175 4.90 -0.16 -15.15
CA HIS A 175 4.42 -1.16 -16.08
C HIS A 175 5.50 -2.21 -16.34
N PHE A 176 5.13 -3.49 -16.22
CA PHE A 176 6.06 -4.58 -16.53
C PHE A 176 6.39 -4.55 -18.03
N LEU A 177 7.67 -4.65 -18.36
CA LEU A 177 8.16 -4.59 -19.72
C LEU A 177 8.70 -5.95 -20.16
N ASP A 178 9.65 -6.51 -19.42
CA ASP A 178 10.25 -7.81 -19.74
C ASP A 178 10.99 -8.42 -18.54
N ALA A 179 11.39 -9.69 -18.67
CA ALA A 179 12.23 -10.41 -17.72
C ALA A 179 13.48 -10.98 -18.40
N TYR A 180 14.65 -10.64 -17.88
CA TYR A 180 15.93 -11.12 -18.43
C TYR A 180 16.58 -12.10 -17.49
N ALA A 181 16.87 -13.32 -17.96
CA ALA A 181 17.65 -14.27 -17.19
C ALA A 181 19.03 -13.69 -16.85
N LYS A 182 19.47 -13.84 -15.60
CA LYS A 182 20.77 -13.32 -15.14
C LYS A 182 21.89 -14.19 -15.73
N ASN A 183 22.68 -13.60 -16.61
CA ASN A 183 23.85 -14.22 -17.22
C ASN A 183 24.91 -13.15 -17.50
N VAL A 184 26.10 -13.56 -17.94
CA VAL A 184 27.22 -12.64 -18.21
C VAL A 184 26.91 -11.64 -19.34
N SER A 185 25.91 -11.92 -20.17
CA SER A 185 25.46 -11.08 -21.28
C SER A 185 24.27 -10.16 -20.96
N ASN A 186 23.69 -10.30 -19.76
CA ASN A 186 22.53 -9.55 -19.29
C ASN A 186 22.89 -8.79 -18.00
N THR A 187 24.00 -8.04 -18.00
CA THR A 187 24.28 -7.10 -16.90
C THR A 187 23.31 -5.92 -16.93
N SER A 188 23.18 -5.21 -15.81
CA SER A 188 22.28 -4.04 -15.72
C SER A 188 22.62 -2.97 -16.76
N GLU A 189 23.91 -2.76 -17.05
CA GLU A 189 24.41 -1.83 -18.05
C GLU A 189 24.04 -2.28 -19.47
N GLN A 190 24.16 -3.58 -19.76
CA GLN A 190 23.77 -4.14 -21.05
C GLN A 190 22.25 -4.04 -21.26
N ILE A 191 21.46 -4.35 -20.23
CA ILE A 191 20.01 -4.17 -20.24
C ILE A 191 19.66 -2.70 -20.50
N LYS A 192 20.32 -1.75 -19.83
CA LYS A 192 20.13 -0.31 -20.11
C LYS A 192 20.43 0.05 -21.56
N LEU A 193 21.54 -0.44 -22.13
CA LEU A 193 21.88 -0.20 -23.54
C LEU A 193 20.84 -0.80 -24.50
N MET A 194 20.31 -1.98 -24.18
CA MET A 194 19.23 -2.62 -24.96
C MET A 194 17.96 -1.80 -24.91
N LEU A 195 17.54 -1.35 -23.72
CA LEU A 195 16.34 -0.52 -23.53
C LEU A 195 16.40 0.78 -24.34
N ILE A 196 17.56 1.46 -24.35
CA ILE A 196 17.77 2.69 -25.14
C ILE A 196 17.63 2.42 -26.65
N ARG A 197 18.13 1.27 -27.14
CA ARG A 197 18.05 0.91 -28.56
C ARG A 197 16.64 0.54 -28.99
N GLN A 198 15.92 -0.20 -28.13
CA GLN A 198 14.57 -0.70 -28.40
C GLN A 198 13.50 0.38 -28.24
N PHE A 199 13.60 1.22 -27.21
CA PHE A 199 12.61 2.23 -26.86
C PHE A 199 13.15 3.65 -27.06
N ARG A 200 13.16 4.09 -28.32
CA ARG A 200 13.68 5.41 -28.73
C ARG A 200 12.94 6.62 -28.15
N GLN A 201 11.78 6.40 -27.53
CA GLN A 201 11.02 7.47 -26.86
C GLN A 201 11.77 8.06 -25.66
N LEU A 202 12.65 7.27 -25.03
CA LEU A 202 13.50 7.69 -23.90
C LEU A 202 14.98 7.47 -24.26
N PRO A 203 15.61 8.42 -24.98
CA PRO A 203 16.99 8.25 -25.44
C PRO A 203 18.01 8.31 -24.29
N ASN A 204 17.70 9.00 -23.20
CA ASN A 204 18.51 9.04 -21.98
C ASN A 204 17.65 8.76 -20.73
N PRO A 205 17.26 7.50 -20.50
CA PRO A 205 16.37 7.15 -19.40
C PRO A 205 17.13 7.07 -18.07
N ALA A 206 16.47 7.47 -16.99
CA ALA A 206 16.92 7.18 -15.64
C ALA A 206 16.68 5.70 -15.33
N VAL A 207 17.74 4.93 -15.12
CA VAL A 207 17.65 3.50 -14.81
C VAL A 207 18.14 3.25 -13.41
N TYR A 208 17.29 2.64 -12.59
CA TYR A 208 17.60 2.25 -11.22
C TYR A 208 17.55 0.74 -11.09
N ARG A 209 18.54 0.18 -10.40
CA ARG A 209 18.59 -1.21 -10.00
C ARG A 209 18.22 -1.33 -8.53
N ILE A 210 17.26 -2.19 -8.25
CA ILE A 210 16.81 -2.54 -6.91
C ILE A 210 17.06 -4.02 -6.71
N GLU A 211 17.90 -4.34 -5.72
CA GLU A 211 18.29 -5.71 -5.39
C GLU A 211 18.08 -6.00 -3.91
N THR A 212 17.72 -7.24 -3.61
CA THR A 212 17.61 -7.75 -2.25
C THR A 212 18.03 -9.21 -2.22
N ASP A 213 18.56 -9.66 -1.08
CA ASP A 213 18.83 -11.07 -0.80
C ASP A 213 17.56 -11.84 -0.39
N LEU A 214 16.44 -11.14 -0.19
CA LEU A 214 15.17 -11.73 0.21
C LEU A 214 14.48 -12.42 -0.98
N VAL A 215 13.77 -13.53 -0.68
CA VAL A 215 12.94 -14.25 -1.64
C VAL A 215 11.48 -14.11 -1.26
N PHE A 216 10.87 -12.99 -1.65
CA PHE A 216 9.50 -12.62 -1.31
C PHE A 216 8.63 -12.54 -2.57
N PRO A 217 7.29 -12.67 -2.44
CA PRO A 217 6.37 -12.46 -3.56
C PRO A 217 6.58 -11.08 -4.21
N VAL A 218 6.80 -11.08 -5.53
CA VAL A 218 7.16 -9.86 -6.26
C VAL A 218 6.00 -8.87 -6.27
N ASN A 219 4.80 -9.31 -6.63
CA ASN A 219 3.67 -8.41 -6.85
C ASN A 219 3.06 -7.90 -5.52
N GLU A 220 3.02 -8.77 -4.52
CA GLU A 220 2.39 -8.52 -3.23
C GLU A 220 3.33 -7.78 -2.27
N THR A 221 4.65 -7.91 -2.42
CA THR A 221 5.59 -7.32 -1.44
C THR A 221 6.77 -6.60 -2.07
N LEU A 222 7.63 -7.27 -2.85
CA LEU A 222 8.87 -6.63 -3.31
C LEU A 222 8.62 -5.40 -4.20
N LEU A 223 7.74 -5.51 -5.20
CA LEU A 223 7.45 -4.43 -6.14
C LEU A 223 6.72 -3.25 -5.45
N PRO A 224 5.68 -3.44 -4.60
CA PRO A 224 5.10 -2.35 -3.81
C PRO A 224 6.11 -1.62 -2.92
N VAL A 225 6.97 -2.35 -2.21
CA VAL A 225 7.99 -1.75 -1.33
C VAL A 225 9.03 -1.01 -2.18
N ALA A 226 9.59 -1.67 -3.20
CA ALA A 226 10.56 -1.09 -4.14
C ALA A 226 10.06 0.22 -4.78
N LYS A 227 8.78 0.29 -5.15
CA LYS A 227 8.15 1.52 -5.64
C LYS A 227 8.23 2.66 -4.61
N ARG A 228 7.83 2.40 -3.36
CA ARG A 228 7.84 3.41 -2.29
C ARG A 228 9.26 3.86 -1.96
N THR A 229 10.20 2.91 -1.85
CA THR A 229 11.62 3.21 -1.59
C THR A 229 12.25 4.01 -2.74
N LEU A 230 11.92 3.69 -4.00
CA LEU A 230 12.40 4.47 -5.15
C LEU A 230 11.89 5.91 -5.13
N VAL A 231 10.61 6.13 -4.82
CA VAL A 231 10.06 7.49 -4.68
C VAL A 231 10.82 8.27 -3.60
N LYS A 232 11.03 7.65 -2.43
CA LYS A 232 11.79 8.23 -1.31
C LYS A 232 13.21 8.61 -1.72
N TYR A 233 13.91 7.69 -2.39
CA TYR A 233 15.26 7.91 -2.94
C TYR A 233 15.31 9.07 -3.94
N LEU A 234 14.32 9.16 -4.84
CA LEU A 234 14.24 10.23 -5.83
C LEU A 234 13.88 11.58 -5.20
N SER A 235 13.07 11.62 -4.14
CA SER A 235 12.77 12.88 -3.44
C SER A 235 13.93 13.42 -2.61
N GLN A 236 14.84 12.57 -2.12
CA GLN A 236 16.02 12.99 -1.37
C GLN A 236 17.16 13.48 -2.28
N ASN A 237 17.29 12.91 -3.48
CA ASN A 237 18.38 13.21 -4.42
C ASN A 237 18.05 14.31 -5.44
N VAL A 238 16.81 14.82 -5.46
CA VAL A 238 16.45 16.01 -6.25
C VAL A 238 16.64 17.24 -5.34
N ALA A 239 17.88 17.72 -5.30
CA ALA A 239 18.29 19.01 -4.72
C ALA A 239 18.60 20.01 -5.84
#